data_AF-A0A536L3T1-F1
#
_entry.id   AF-A0A536L3T1-F1
#
_cell.length_a   1.000
_cell.length_b   1.000
_cell.length_c   1.000
_cell.angle_alpha   90.00
_cell.angle_beta   90.00
_cell.angle_gamma   90.00
#
_symmetry.space_group_name_H-M   'P 1'
#
loop_
_entity.id
_entity.type
_entity.pdbx_description
1 polymer ?
#
loop_
_entity_poly.entity_id
_entity_poly.type
_entity_poly.pdbx_seq_one_letter_code
_entity_poly.pdbx_strand_id
1 'polypeptide(L)' 'FLAVNGKEVEIDSRPSDAIALAVRMTCPILVSQDVLDKAGVFPEKEEEEEEKLSIFKELINSMDLPDLEGPPPEKS' A
#
# COMPACT_ATOMS: atom_id res chain seq x y z
N PHE A 1 -6.76 7.33 -12.48
CA PHE A 1 -7.73 7.52 -13.58
C PHE A 1 -7.93 6.21 -14.30
N LEU A 2 -9.17 5.74 -14.45
CA LEU A 2 -9.48 4.52 -15.18
C LEU A 2 -9.87 4.90 -16.62
N ALA A 3 -9.19 4.35 -17.63
CA ALA A 3 -9.55 4.57 -19.02
C ALA A 3 -10.57 3.51 -19.47
N VAL A 4 -11.82 3.90 -19.67
CA VAL A 4 -12.89 3.03 -20.20
C VAL A 4 -13.33 3.59 -21.55
N ASN A 5 -13.18 2.80 -22.62
CA ASN A 5 -13.58 3.20 -23.98
C ASN A 5 -12.97 4.54 -24.43
N GLY A 6 -11.71 4.82 -24.05
CA GLY A 6 -11.01 6.05 -24.39
C GLY A 6 -11.43 7.29 -23.58
N LYS A 7 -12.23 7.12 -22.53
CA LYS A 7 -12.59 8.18 -21.59
C LYS A 7 -11.97 7.91 -20.23
N GLU A 8 -11.41 8.95 -19.62
CA GLU A 8 -11.01 8.90 -18.22
C GLU A 8 -12.25 8.94 -17.33
N VAL A 9 -12.32 8.02 -16.38
CA VAL A 9 -13.37 7.92 -15.39
C VAL A 9 -12.74 8.04 -14.01
N GLU A 10 -13.31 8.94 -13.22
CA GLU A 10 -13.05 9.10 -11.80
C GLU A 10 -14.13 8.37 -11.02
N ILE A 11 -13.73 7.57 -10.04
CA ILE A 11 -14.62 6.77 -9.21
C ILE A 11 -14.33 7.14 -7.76
N ASP A 12 -15.34 7.68 -7.08
CA ASP A 12 -15.26 7.92 -5.64
C ASP A 12 -15.28 6.58 -4.89
N SER A 13 -14.39 6.44 -3.92
CA SER A 13 -14.21 5.22 -3.16
C SER A 13 -13.66 5.55 -1.78
N ARG A 14 -14.04 4.73 -0.79
CA ARG A 14 -13.35 4.77 0.51
C ARG A 14 -11.88 4.35 0.31
N PRO A 15 -10.96 4.88 1.13
CA PRO A 15 -9.54 4.52 1.05
C PRO A 15 -9.28 3.01 1.17
N SER A 16 -10.03 2.31 2.03
CA SER A 16 -9.88 0.86 2.24
C SER A 16 -10.11 0.04 0.97
N ASP A 17 -11.13 0.40 0.19
CA ASP A 17 -11.53 -0.34 -1.01
C ASP A 17 -10.54 -0.05 -2.15
N ALA A 18 -10.08 1.20 -2.28
CA ALA A 18 -9.07 1.58 -3.26
C ALA A 18 -7.73 0.87 -3.02
N ILE A 19 -7.28 0.79 -1.76
CA ILE A 19 -6.05 0.06 -1.39
C ILE A 19 -6.19 -1.43 -1.70
N ALA A 20 -7.31 -2.06 -1.31
CA ALA A 20 -7.51 -3.49 -1.54
C ALA A 20 -7.50 -3.84 -3.04
N LEU A 21 -8.10 -3.00 -3.88
CA LEU A 21 -8.04 -3.14 -5.34
C LEU A 21 -6.62 -2.93 -5.86
N ALA A 22 -5.91 -1.92 -5.37
CA ALA A 22 -4.55 -1.64 -5.81
C ALA A 22 -3.58 -2.78 -5.52
N VAL A 23 -3.68 -3.37 -4.32
CA VAL A 23 -2.89 -4.54 -3.92
C VAL A 23 -3.21 -5.75 -4.81
N ARG A 24 -4.50 -6.04 -5.03
CA ARG A 24 -4.92 -7.19 -5.84
C ARG A 24 -4.51 -7.08 -7.32
N MET A 25 -4.46 -5.86 -7.84
CA MET A 25 -4.12 -5.59 -9.24
C MET A 25 -2.64 -5.22 -9.42
N THR A 26 -1.85 -5.25 -8.34
CA THR A 26 -0.43 -4.84 -8.32
C THR A 26 -0.22 -3.48 -8.97
N CYS A 27 -1.07 -2.51 -8.64
CA CYS A 27 -1.00 -1.16 -9.20
C CYS A 27 -0.40 -0.16 -8.20
N PRO A 28 0.28 0.90 -8.69
CA PRO A 28 0.90 1.89 -7.82
C PRO A 28 -0.17 2.72 -7.08
N ILE A 29 0.06 2.91 -5.78
CA ILE A 29 -0.75 3.80 -4.94
C ILE A 29 -0.12 5.19 -4.97
N LEU A 30 -0.92 6.20 -5.31
CA LEU A 30 -0.50 7.61 -5.34
C LEU A 30 -1.31 8.39 -4.32
N VAL A 31 -0.67 9.37 -3.69
CA VAL A 31 -1.29 10.28 -2.73
C VAL A 31 -0.98 11.71 -3.14
N SER A 32 -1.89 12.65 -2.85
CA SER A 32 -1.60 14.06 -3.08
C SER A 32 -0.56 14.58 -2.09
N GLN A 33 0.23 15.55 -2.54
CA GLN A 33 1.28 16.16 -1.71
C GLN A 33 0.69 16.76 -0.43
N ASP A 34 -0.41 17.50 -0.52
CA ASP A 34 -1.06 18.13 0.63
C ASP A 34 -1.50 17.13 1.72
N VAL A 35 -1.85 15.90 1.33
CA VAL A 35 -2.21 14.83 2.28
C VAL A 35 -0.95 14.25 2.92
N LEU A 36 0.10 14.04 2.12
CA LEU A 36 1.40 13.59 2.62
C LEU A 36 2.00 14.60 3.61
N ASP A 37 1.90 15.90 3.35
CA ASP A 37 2.44 16.93 4.25
C ASP A 37 1.69 17.01 5.59
N LYS A 38 0.40 16.66 5.61
CA LYS A 38 -0.46 16.74 6.80
C LYS A 38 -0.48 15.46 7.63
N ALA A 39 -0.44 14.31 6.97
CA ALA A 39 -0.69 13.01 7.57
C ALA A 39 0.40 11.97 7.25
N GLY A 40 1.40 12.34 6.44
CA GLY A 40 2.55 11.51 6.17
C GLY A 40 3.36 11.31 7.45
N VAL A 41 3.64 10.05 7.74
CA VAL A 41 4.56 9.66 8.81
C VAL A 41 5.76 9.08 8.10
N PHE A 42 6.94 9.64 8.36
CA PHE A 42 8.18 9.01 7.93
C PHE A 42 8.49 7.92 8.95
N PRO A 43 8.69 6.67 8.51
CA PRO A 43 9.16 5.64 9.42
C PRO A 43 10.52 6.07 9.98
N GLU A 44 10.58 6.32 11.29
CA GLU A 44 11.85 6.55 11.98
C GLU A 44 12.57 5.20 12.04
N LYS A 45 13.86 5.15 11.70
CA LYS A 45 14.68 3.95 11.85
C LYS A 45 14.88 3.65 13.34
N GLU A 46 13.86 3.15 14.00
CA GLU A 46 13.90 2.70 15.39
C GLU A 46 13.15 1.38 15.53
N GLU A 47 13.77 0.46 16.25
CA GLU A 47 13.49 -0.98 16.37
C GLU A 47 12.04 -1.33 16.77
N GLU A 48 11.22 -0.35 17.19
CA GLU A 48 9.79 -0.50 17.52
C GLU A 48 8.87 -0.64 16.29
N GLU A 49 9.30 -0.23 15.08
CA GLU A 49 8.48 -0.39 13.87
C GLU A 49 8.45 -1.82 13.33
N GLU A 50 9.45 -2.64 13.63
CA GLU A 50 9.45 -4.06 13.25
C GLU A 50 8.30 -4.82 13.90
N GLU A 51 7.92 -4.48 15.14
CA GLU A 51 6.75 -5.05 15.82
C GLU A 51 5.41 -4.61 15.18
N LYS A 52 5.31 -3.37 14.71
CA LYS A 52 4.09 -2.91 14.01
C LYS A 52 4.00 -3.48 12.59
N LEU A 53 5.14 -3.59 11.90
CA LEU A 53 5.23 -4.23 10.59
C LEU A 53 5.01 -5.75 10.69
N SER A 54 5.41 -6.40 11.77
CA SER A 54 5.17 -7.83 11.98
C SER A 54 3.69 -8.11 12.16
N ILE A 55 2.96 -7.29 12.93
CA ILE A 55 1.49 -7.38 13.04
C ILE A 55 0.83 -7.13 11.67
N PHE A 56 1.33 -6.15 10.91
CA PHE A 56 0.82 -5.90 9.55
C PHE A 56 1.09 -7.08 8.61
N LYS A 57 2.28 -7.68 8.66
CA LYS A 57 2.63 -8.90 7.90
C LYS A 57 1.80 -10.10 8.34
N GLU A 58 1.54 -10.28 9.63
CA GLU A 58 0.66 -11.34 10.14
C GLU A 58 -0.78 -11.14 9.66
N LEU A 59 -1.27 -9.90 9.63
CA LEU A 59 -2.58 -9.58 9.08
C LEU A 59 -2.66 -9.89 7.59
N ILE A 60 -1.62 -9.53 6.82
CA ILE A 60 -1.52 -9.85 5.39
C ILE A 60 -1.37 -11.36 5.15
N ASN A 61 -0.63 -12.10 5.99
CA ASN A 61 -0.44 -13.55 5.88
C ASN A 61 -1.67 -14.36 6.34
N SER A 62 -2.49 -13.79 7.23
CA SER A 62 -3.77 -14.39 7.64
C SER A 62 -4.85 -14.25 6.55
N MET A 63 -4.68 -13.29 5.66
CA MET A 63 -5.38 -13.24 4.40
C MET A 63 -4.61 -14.13 3.44
N ASP A 64 -5.22 -15.19 2.92
CA ASP A 64 -4.57 -16.18 2.05
C ASP A 64 -4.22 -15.54 0.68
N LEU A 65 -3.21 -14.67 0.67
CA LEU A 65 -2.65 -13.99 -0.50
C LEU A 65 -1.47 -14.83 -1.00
N PRO A 66 -1.46 -15.25 -2.28
CA PRO A 66 -0.32 -15.94 -2.84
C PRO A 66 0.90 -15.01 -2.88
N ASP A 67 1.80 -15.23 -1.94
CA ASP A 67 3.19 -14.78 -1.81
C ASP A 67 3.58 -13.55 -2.66
N LEU A 68 3.52 -12.37 -2.04
CA LEU A 68 4.26 -11.21 -2.52
C LEU A 68 5.74 -11.45 -2.19
N GLU A 69 6.55 -11.79 -3.19
CA GLU A 69 8.00 -11.95 -3.04
C GLU A 69 8.59 -10.73 -2.32
N GLY A 70 9.08 -10.94 -1.10
CA GLY A 70 9.65 -9.89 -0.27
C GLY A 70 10.87 -9.23 -0.94
N PRO A 71 11.23 -7.99 -0.53
CA PRO A 71 12.39 -7.31 -1.09
C PRO A 71 13.66 -8.16 -0.87
N PRO A 72 14.57 -8.22 -1.86
CA PRO A 72 15.79 -9.00 -1.75
C PRO A 72 16.64 -8.51 -0.56
N PRO A 73 17.35 -9.41 0.14
CA PRO A 73 18.14 -9.04 1.30
C PRO A 73 19.23 -8.03 0.91
N GLU A 74 19.32 -6.92 1.66
CA GLU A 74 20.41 -5.97 1.54
C GLU A 74 21.74 -6.69 1.83
N LYS A 75 22.61 -6.76 0.83
CA LYS A 75 23.98 -7.26 1.00
C LYS A 75 24.74 -6.29 1.90
N SER A 76 25.30 -6.86 2.98
CA SER A 76 26.29 -6.23 3.85
C SER A 76 27.54 -5.76 3.10
#